data_AF-A0A6A3BZZ7-F1
#
_entry.id   AF-A0A6A3BZZ7-F1
#
_cell.length_a   1.000
_cell.length_b   1.000
_cell.length_c   1.000
_cell.angle_alpha   90.00
_cell.angle_beta   90.00
_cell.angle_gamma   90.00
#
_symmetry.space_group_name_H-M   'P 1'
#
loop_
_entity.id
_entity.type
_entity.pdbx_description
1 polymer ?
#
loop_
_entity_poly.entity_id
_entity_poly.type
_entity_poly.pdbx_seq_one_letter_code
_entity_poly.pdbx_strand_id
1 'polypeptide(L)'
;MFHGTNKQYILTPIVVVIAAQLSTFSIQDLYDLWEHLQYNLISLVICWTILVFLSTLYFLTRPVYLVNFACYKPEESRKCSKMMSVDQSQMTGTFTDDNLQFQRRILERSGLGDSTYLPEAVLNIPPNPSMHQARKEAKAVMFGAIDELLAKTFVKPKDIGILIVNCSLFNPTPSLSAMVINHYKL
;
A
#
# COMPACT_ATOMS: atom_id res chain seq x y z
N MET A 1 8.18 0.69 59.71
CA MET A 1 9.41 0.94 60.49
C MET A 1 10.59 0.69 59.56
N PHE A 2 11.48 1.69 59.44
CA PHE A 2 12.72 1.72 58.63
C PHE A 2 12.61 1.66 57.10
N HIS A 3 12.71 2.84 56.45
CA HIS A 3 13.75 3.15 55.44
C HIS A 3 13.59 4.59 54.94
N GLY A 4 14.04 5.55 55.75
CA GLY A 4 13.88 6.97 55.42
C GLY A 4 14.92 7.85 56.10
N THR A 5 16.21 7.49 56.07
CA THR A 5 17.26 8.30 56.72
C THR A 5 18.64 8.24 56.07
N ASN A 6 18.81 7.65 54.88
CA ASN A 6 20.13 7.61 54.20
C ASN A 6 20.34 8.64 53.08
N LYS A 7 19.32 9.44 52.71
CA LYS A 7 19.49 10.49 51.69
C LYS A 7 20.13 11.78 52.21
N GLN A 8 20.12 12.02 53.53
CA GLN A 8 20.48 13.32 54.11
C GLN A 8 22.00 13.46 54.39
N TYR A 9 22.71 12.35 54.61
CA TYR A 9 24.15 12.36 54.91
C TYR A 9 25.07 12.32 53.68
N ILE A 10 24.55 11.96 52.50
CA ILE A 10 25.33 11.95 51.24
C ILE A 10 25.33 13.34 50.59
N LEU A 11 24.27 14.15 50.82
CA LEU A 11 24.16 15.49 50.26
C LEU A 11 25.15 16.49 50.91
N THR A 12 25.43 16.36 52.20
CA THR A 12 26.31 17.29 52.92
C THR A 12 27.75 17.36 52.41
N PRO A 13 28.49 16.25 52.17
CA PRO A 13 29.84 16.34 51.61
C PRO A 13 29.84 16.83 50.16
N ILE A 14 28.83 16.49 49.37
CA ILE A 14 28.69 16.96 47.98
C ILE A 14 28.48 18.48 47.95
N VAL A 15 27.62 19.01 48.82
CA VAL A 15 27.37 20.46 48.92
C VAL A 15 28.62 21.22 49.36
N VAL A 16 29.42 20.68 50.29
CA VAL A 16 30.68 21.29 50.72
C VAL A 16 31.72 21.29 49.60
N VAL A 17 31.83 20.21 48.83
CA VAL A 17 32.75 20.14 47.68
C VAL A 17 32.32 21.11 46.58
N ILE A 18 31.02 21.19 46.27
CA ILE A 18 30.49 22.14 45.28
C ILE A 18 30.73 23.59 45.74
N ALA A 19 30.48 23.91 47.02
CA ALA A 19 30.72 25.24 47.57
C ALA A 19 32.21 25.62 47.56
N ALA A 20 33.11 24.68 47.88
CA ALA A 20 34.55 24.89 47.81
C ALA A 20 35.02 25.16 46.37
N GLN A 21 34.52 24.38 45.39
CA GLN A 21 34.83 24.62 43.98
C GLN A 21 34.26 25.94 43.47
N LEU A 22 33.05 26.32 43.86
CA LEU A 22 32.45 27.62 43.53
C LEU A 22 33.23 28.80 44.14
N SER A 23 33.87 28.63 45.31
CA SER A 23 34.71 29.68 45.91
C SER A 23 36.04 29.90 45.19
N THR A 24 36.49 28.93 44.39
CA THR A 24 37.72 29.00 43.58
C THR A 24 37.46 29.42 42.13
N PHE A 25 36.19 29.57 41.72
CA PHE A 25 35.83 29.93 40.35
C PHE A 25 36.19 31.39 40.06
N SER A 26 37.04 31.63 39.05
CA SER A 26 37.29 32.96 38.53
C SER A 26 36.30 33.31 37.43
N ILE A 27 36.22 34.60 37.07
CA ILE A 27 35.41 35.07 35.94
C ILE A 27 35.93 34.47 34.62
N GLN A 28 37.24 34.24 34.48
CA GLN A 28 37.83 33.56 33.32
C GLN A 28 37.30 32.12 33.18
N ASP A 29 37.21 31.36 34.29
CA ASP A 29 36.71 29.98 34.26
C ASP A 29 35.22 29.91 33.88
N LEU A 30 34.43 30.94 34.23
CA LEU A 30 33.05 31.07 33.77
C LEU A 30 32.96 31.32 32.27
N TYR A 31 33.86 32.12 31.71
CA TYR A 31 33.93 32.35 30.26
C TYR A 31 34.33 31.07 29.52
N ASP A 32 35.34 30.34 30.00
CA ASP A 32 35.79 29.08 29.38
C ASP A 32 34.72 27.99 29.48
N LEU A 33 34.05 27.87 30.64
CA LEU A 33 32.92 26.95 30.81
C LEU A 33 31.74 27.33 29.90
N TRP A 34 31.47 28.62 29.73
CA TRP A 34 30.42 29.14 28.85
C TRP A 34 30.75 28.88 27.38
N GLU A 35 31.98 29.11 26.92
CA GLU A 35 32.42 28.75 25.57
C GLU A 35 32.32 27.24 25.33
N HIS A 36 32.79 26.41 26.27
CA HIS A 36 32.68 24.95 26.16
C HIS A 36 31.22 24.48 26.14
N LEU A 37 30.34 25.07 26.95
CA LEU A 37 28.91 24.77 26.92
C LEU A 37 28.27 25.20 25.60
N GLN A 38 28.54 26.42 25.14
CA GLN A 38 28.00 26.94 23.89
C GLN A 38 28.49 26.12 22.70
N TYR A 39 29.78 25.83 22.60
CA TYR A 39 30.35 25.06 21.49
C TYR A 39 29.83 23.62 21.46
N ASN A 40 29.72 22.97 22.63
CA ASN A 40 29.15 21.62 22.72
C ASN A 40 27.65 21.62 22.41
N LEU A 41 26.87 22.58 22.92
CA LEU A 41 25.44 22.68 22.63
C LEU A 41 25.19 23.02 21.15
N ILE A 42 25.93 23.96 20.57
CA ILE A 42 25.85 24.30 19.15
C ILE A 42 26.24 23.09 18.29
N SER A 43 27.35 22.42 18.60
CA SER A 43 27.77 21.21 17.87
C SER A 43 26.76 20.08 17.98
N LEU A 44 26.18 19.86 19.16
CA LEU A 44 25.11 18.87 19.35
C LEU A 44 23.87 19.22 18.54
N VAL A 45 23.41 20.47 18.58
CA VAL A 45 22.25 20.93 17.80
C VAL A 45 22.51 20.78 16.31
N ILE A 46 23.68 21.18 15.81
CA ILE A 46 24.06 21.03 14.41
C ILE A 46 24.13 19.54 14.01
N CYS A 47 24.72 18.69 14.86
CA CYS A 47 24.78 17.26 14.60
C CYS A 47 23.38 16.64 14.51
N TRP A 48 22.49 16.99 15.45
CA TRP A 48 21.09 16.54 15.44
C TRP A 48 20.31 17.08 14.23
N THR A 49 20.48 18.35 13.87
CA THR A 49 19.78 18.91 12.70
C THR A 49 20.26 18.26 11.40
N ILE A 50 21.56 18.02 11.24
CA ILE A 50 22.11 17.28 10.10
C ILE A 50 21.59 15.84 10.09
N LEU A 51 21.59 15.14 11.23
CA LEU A 51 21.09 13.76 11.32
C LEU A 51 19.62 13.68 10.94
N VAL A 52 18.78 14.56 11.50
CA VAL A 52 17.35 14.62 11.16
C VAL A 52 17.17 14.97 9.68
N PHE A 53 17.90 15.95 9.15
CA PHE A 53 17.82 16.35 7.74
C PHE A 53 18.23 15.24 6.77
N LEU A 54 19.36 14.56 7.04
CA LEU A 54 19.80 13.44 6.22
C LEU A 54 18.84 12.25 6.32
N SER A 55 18.28 12.01 7.51
CA SER A 55 17.28 10.95 7.72
C SER A 55 15.99 11.25 6.96
N THR A 56 15.47 12.48 7.04
CA THR A 56 14.26 12.87 6.31
C THR A 56 14.48 12.80 4.81
N LEU A 57 15.62 13.30 4.29
CA LEU A 57 15.97 13.12 2.88
C LEU A 57 16.04 11.65 2.49
N TYR A 58 16.66 10.81 3.32
CA TYR A 58 16.75 9.37 3.05
C TYR A 58 15.37 8.70 2.98
N PHE A 59 14.44 9.03 3.90
CA PHE A 59 13.08 8.48 3.87
C PHE A 59 12.24 9.02 2.70
N LEU A 60 12.39 10.31 2.35
CA LEU A 60 11.68 10.93 1.23
C LEU A 60 12.19 10.45 -0.13
N THR A 61 13.46 10.06 -0.23
CA THR A 61 14.07 9.58 -1.47
C THR A 61 13.97 8.07 -1.65
N ARG A 62 13.25 7.33 -0.79
CA ARG A 62 13.09 5.88 -0.94
C ARG A 62 12.30 5.57 -2.22
N PRO A 63 12.93 4.95 -3.23
CA PRO A 63 12.23 4.57 -4.44
C PRO A 63 11.25 3.43 -4.17
N VAL A 64 10.12 3.44 -4.88
CA VAL A 64 9.15 2.35 -4.89
C VAL A 64 9.43 1.47 -6.12
N TYR A 65 9.62 0.17 -5.88
CA TYR A 65 9.92 -0.79 -6.94
C TYR A 65 8.75 -1.76 -7.16
N LEU A 66 8.50 -2.08 -8.43
CA LEU A 66 7.66 -3.21 -8.79
C LEU A 66 8.49 -4.50 -8.63
N VAL A 67 8.21 -5.27 -7.59
CA VAL A 67 8.95 -6.51 -7.31
C VAL A 67 8.41 -7.69 -8.12
N ASN A 68 7.10 -7.77 -8.31
CA ASN A 68 6.46 -8.86 -9.05
C ASN A 68 5.06 -8.47 -9.54
N PHE A 69 4.51 -9.24 -10.47
CA PHE A 69 3.14 -9.08 -10.98
C PHE A 69 2.51 -10.42 -11.35
N ALA A 70 1.18 -10.46 -11.37
CA ALA A 70 0.40 -11.60 -11.83
C ALA A 70 -0.89 -11.11 -12.49
N CYS A 71 -1.39 -11.89 -13.45
CA CYS A 71 -2.62 -11.61 -14.17
C CYS A 71 -3.47 -12.88 -14.21
N TYR A 72 -4.72 -12.79 -13.77
CA TYR A 72 -5.63 -13.92 -13.86
C TYR A 72 -5.94 -14.25 -15.32
N LYS A 73 -5.68 -15.50 -15.72
CA LYS A 73 -6.12 -16.06 -16.99
C LYS A 73 -7.41 -16.86 -16.77
N PRO A 74 -8.54 -16.49 -17.39
CA PRO A 74 -9.77 -17.26 -17.28
C PRO A 74 -9.68 -18.63 -17.96
N GLU A 75 -10.59 -19.53 -17.59
CA GLU A 75 -10.75 -20.84 -18.24
C GLU A 75 -11.10 -20.71 -19.73
N GLU A 76 -10.69 -21.69 -20.54
CA GLU A 76 -10.95 -21.71 -21.99
C GLU A 76 -12.45 -21.71 -22.34
N SER A 77 -13.32 -22.13 -21.41
CA SER A 77 -14.79 -22.03 -21.52
C SER A 77 -15.30 -20.59 -21.67
N ARG A 78 -14.51 -19.61 -21.22
CA ARG A 78 -14.83 -18.17 -21.31
C ARG A 78 -14.23 -17.49 -22.54
N LYS A 79 -13.53 -18.24 -23.39
CA LYS A 79 -12.91 -17.74 -24.61
C LYS A 79 -13.99 -17.39 -25.63
N CYS A 80 -13.83 -16.26 -26.29
CA CYS A 80 -14.79 -15.70 -27.22
C CYS A 80 -14.07 -15.20 -28.48
N SER A 81 -14.59 -15.58 -29.64
CA SER A 81 -14.17 -15.01 -30.93
C SER A 81 -14.98 -13.76 -31.25
N LYS A 82 -14.48 -12.93 -32.18
CA LYS A 82 -15.22 -11.75 -32.65
C LYS A 82 -16.58 -12.13 -33.22
N MET A 83 -16.62 -13.22 -33.99
CA MET A 83 -17.84 -13.72 -34.61
C MET A 83 -18.85 -14.18 -33.55
N MET A 84 -18.41 -14.97 -32.57
CA MET A 84 -19.27 -15.39 -31.45
C MET A 84 -19.87 -14.19 -30.72
N SER A 85 -19.09 -13.13 -30.48
CA SER A 85 -19.59 -11.92 -29.81
C SER A 85 -20.70 -11.22 -30.61
N VAL A 86 -20.55 -11.12 -31.94
CA VAL A 86 -21.58 -10.53 -32.82
C VAL A 86 -22.82 -11.42 -32.88
N ASP A 87 -22.66 -12.73 -33.02
CA ASP A 87 -23.76 -13.68 -33.08
C ASP A 87 -24.58 -13.67 -31.78
N GLN A 88 -23.91 -13.65 -30.63
CA GLN A 88 -24.56 -13.51 -29.32
C GLN A 88 -25.32 -12.19 -29.21
N SER A 89 -24.73 -11.09 -29.71
CA SER A 89 -25.38 -9.78 -29.72
C SER A 89 -26.66 -9.79 -30.56
N GLN A 90 -26.63 -10.44 -31.73
CA GLN A 90 -27.82 -10.64 -32.57
C GLN A 90 -28.90 -11.46 -31.85
N MET A 91 -28.52 -12.54 -31.15
CA MET A 91 -29.45 -13.40 -30.41
C MET A 91 -30.17 -12.70 -29.26
N THR A 92 -29.65 -11.56 -28.76
CA THR A 92 -30.36 -10.75 -27.75
C THR A 92 -31.64 -10.08 -28.28
N GLY A 93 -31.80 -9.98 -29.61
CA GLY A 93 -32.95 -9.31 -30.24
C GLY A 93 -33.01 -7.80 -30.01
N THR A 94 -31.99 -7.19 -29.41
CA THR A 94 -31.98 -5.76 -29.02
C THR A 94 -31.36 -4.86 -30.09
N PHE A 95 -30.52 -5.41 -30.96
CA PHE A 95 -29.72 -4.65 -31.93
C PHE A 95 -30.32 -4.75 -33.34
N THR A 96 -30.30 -3.61 -34.06
CA THR A 96 -30.59 -3.56 -35.49
C THR A 96 -29.38 -4.07 -36.30
N ASP A 97 -29.58 -4.37 -37.59
CA ASP A 97 -28.50 -4.77 -38.48
C ASP A 97 -27.39 -3.70 -38.59
N ASP A 98 -27.76 -2.42 -38.59
CA ASP A 98 -26.78 -1.32 -38.61
C ASP A 98 -25.92 -1.27 -37.33
N ASN A 99 -26.53 -1.54 -36.17
CA ASN A 99 -25.82 -1.63 -34.89
C ASN A 99 -24.84 -2.81 -34.90
N LEU A 100 -25.27 -3.97 -35.41
CA LEU A 100 -24.44 -5.17 -35.51
C LEU A 100 -23.27 -4.97 -36.48
N GLN A 101 -23.50 -4.33 -37.62
CA GLN A 101 -22.42 -3.97 -38.55
C GLN A 101 -21.44 -2.98 -37.93
N PHE A 102 -21.93 -2.00 -37.17
CA PHE A 102 -21.06 -1.06 -36.46
C PHE A 102 -20.21 -1.77 -35.40
N GLN A 103 -20.82 -2.64 -34.59
CA GLN A 103 -20.12 -3.47 -33.61
C GLN A 103 -19.06 -4.36 -34.27
N ARG A 104 -19.37 -4.98 -35.41
CA ARG A 104 -18.39 -5.78 -36.17
C ARG A 104 -17.18 -4.95 -36.59
N ARG A 105 -17.39 -3.74 -37.13
CA ARG A 105 -16.30 -2.82 -37.50
C ARG A 105 -15.44 -2.42 -36.30
N ILE A 106 -16.05 -2.23 -35.12
CA ILE A 106 -15.31 -1.97 -33.88
C ILE A 106 -14.44 -3.18 -33.52
N LEU A 107 -15.02 -4.40 -33.51
CA LEU A 107 -14.31 -5.61 -33.16
C LEU A 107 -13.14 -5.91 -34.10
N GLU A 108 -13.31 -5.68 -35.40
CA GLU A 108 -12.25 -5.84 -36.40
C GLU A 108 -11.06 -4.89 -36.16
N ARG A 109 -11.32 -3.69 -35.64
CA ARG A 109 -10.31 -2.64 -35.39
C ARG A 109 -9.83 -2.53 -33.93
N SER A 110 -10.37 -3.37 -33.04
CA SER A 110 -10.12 -3.31 -31.60
C SER A 110 -8.72 -3.75 -31.16
N GLY A 111 -7.96 -4.42 -32.04
CA GLY A 111 -6.70 -5.07 -31.69
C GLY A 111 -6.86 -6.36 -30.86
N LEU A 112 -8.10 -6.79 -30.58
CA LEU A 112 -8.38 -8.07 -29.92
C LEU A 112 -8.29 -9.24 -30.90
N GLY A 113 -7.85 -10.40 -30.42
CA GLY A 113 -7.82 -11.65 -31.20
C GLY A 113 -9.03 -12.54 -30.91
N ASP A 114 -9.19 -13.62 -31.66
CA ASP A 114 -10.29 -14.59 -31.44
C ASP A 114 -10.08 -15.51 -30.22
N SER A 115 -9.15 -15.15 -29.36
CA SER A 115 -8.78 -15.86 -28.14
C SER A 115 -8.91 -14.96 -26.89
N THR A 116 -9.73 -13.91 -26.99
CA THR A 116 -10.08 -13.03 -25.87
C THR A 116 -11.12 -13.70 -24.97
N TYR A 117 -11.20 -13.29 -23.70
CA TYR A 117 -12.15 -13.84 -22.74
C TYR A 117 -13.21 -12.83 -22.37
N LEU A 118 -14.45 -13.29 -22.17
CA LEU A 118 -15.55 -12.48 -21.69
C LEU A 118 -16.17 -13.08 -20.42
N PRO A 119 -16.83 -12.25 -19.59
CA PRO A 119 -17.58 -12.74 -18.44
C PRO A 119 -18.68 -13.72 -18.84
N GLU A 120 -18.93 -14.74 -18.01
CA GLU A 120 -20.07 -15.66 -18.17
C GLU A 120 -21.40 -14.89 -18.26
N ALA A 121 -21.54 -13.81 -17.50
CA ALA A 121 -22.71 -12.92 -17.55
C ALA A 121 -22.99 -12.34 -18.95
N VAL A 122 -21.95 -12.13 -19.75
CA VAL A 122 -22.04 -11.60 -21.12
C VAL A 122 -22.23 -12.74 -22.13
N LEU A 123 -21.58 -13.88 -21.91
CA LEU A 123 -21.65 -15.04 -22.81
C LEU A 123 -22.98 -15.80 -22.74
N ASN A 124 -23.74 -15.65 -21.65
CA ASN A 124 -25.04 -16.29 -21.49
C ASN A 124 -26.08 -15.76 -22.49
N ILE A 125 -27.00 -16.62 -22.91
CA ILE A 125 -28.14 -16.26 -23.76
C ILE A 125 -29.43 -16.66 -23.00
N PRO A 126 -30.24 -15.70 -22.52
CA PRO A 126 -29.99 -14.26 -22.54
C PRO A 126 -28.86 -13.84 -21.58
N PRO A 127 -28.19 -12.70 -21.81
CA PRO A 127 -27.19 -12.15 -20.89
C PRO A 127 -27.76 -11.95 -19.50
N ASN A 128 -26.93 -12.11 -18.47
CA ASN A 128 -27.31 -11.95 -17.06
C ASN A 128 -26.35 -11.00 -16.31
N PRO A 129 -26.40 -9.69 -16.61
CA PRO A 129 -25.54 -8.69 -15.97
C PRO A 129 -26.04 -8.32 -14.56
N SER A 130 -26.06 -9.30 -13.65
CA SER A 130 -26.46 -9.07 -12.25
C SER A 130 -25.28 -8.76 -11.34
N MET A 131 -25.54 -8.04 -10.25
CA MET A 131 -24.54 -7.79 -9.18
C MET A 131 -23.97 -9.09 -8.60
N HIS A 132 -24.75 -10.17 -8.61
CA HIS A 132 -24.28 -11.49 -8.20
C HIS A 132 -23.18 -11.99 -9.14
N GLN A 133 -23.42 -11.95 -10.45
CA GLN A 133 -22.44 -12.40 -11.45
C GLN A 133 -21.19 -11.51 -11.45
N ALA A 134 -21.35 -10.18 -11.35
CA ALA A 134 -20.23 -9.26 -11.26
C ALA A 134 -19.34 -9.54 -10.03
N ARG A 135 -19.95 -9.84 -8.86
CA ARG A 135 -19.20 -10.26 -7.66
C ARG A 135 -18.52 -11.62 -7.83
N LYS A 136 -19.18 -12.58 -8.47
CA LYS A 136 -18.61 -13.91 -8.77
C LYS A 136 -17.36 -13.77 -9.64
N GLU A 137 -17.43 -12.97 -10.69
CA GLU A 137 -16.29 -12.69 -11.57
C GLU A 137 -15.17 -11.94 -10.85
N ALA A 138 -15.49 -10.85 -10.14
CA ALA A 138 -14.48 -10.07 -9.43
C ALA A 138 -13.71 -10.91 -8.41
N LYS A 139 -14.38 -11.83 -7.70
CA LYS A 139 -13.71 -12.80 -6.81
C LYS A 139 -12.75 -13.70 -7.59
N ALA A 140 -13.20 -14.31 -8.68
CA ALA A 140 -12.35 -15.20 -9.47
C ALA A 140 -11.10 -14.47 -10.00
N VAL A 141 -11.28 -13.28 -10.56
CA VAL A 141 -10.19 -12.49 -11.15
C VAL A 141 -9.22 -11.97 -10.07
N MET A 142 -9.75 -11.32 -9.04
CA MET A 142 -8.90 -10.71 -8.01
C MET A 142 -8.20 -11.76 -7.17
N PHE A 143 -8.91 -12.81 -6.74
CA PHE A 143 -8.29 -13.84 -5.91
C PHE A 143 -7.30 -14.67 -6.73
N GLY A 144 -7.64 -15.08 -7.95
CA GLY A 144 -6.70 -15.83 -8.79
C GLY A 144 -5.41 -15.05 -9.08
N ALA A 145 -5.50 -13.74 -9.34
CA ALA A 145 -4.31 -12.91 -9.53
C ALA A 145 -3.47 -12.75 -8.24
N ILE A 146 -4.12 -12.56 -7.09
CA ILE A 146 -3.42 -12.43 -5.80
C ILE A 146 -2.79 -13.75 -5.38
N ASP A 147 -3.50 -14.87 -5.52
CA ASP A 147 -2.99 -16.21 -5.21
C ASP A 147 -1.72 -16.51 -5.99
N GLU A 148 -1.71 -16.25 -7.30
CA GLU A 148 -0.53 -16.42 -8.15
C GLU A 148 0.62 -15.50 -7.71
N LEU A 149 0.34 -14.24 -7.37
CA LEU A 149 1.35 -13.28 -6.92
C LEU A 149 1.98 -13.71 -5.58
N LEU A 150 1.17 -14.14 -4.61
CA LEU A 150 1.62 -14.62 -3.31
C LEU A 150 2.44 -15.91 -3.47
N ALA A 151 2.00 -16.82 -4.35
CA ALA A 151 2.74 -18.05 -4.65
C ALA A 151 4.11 -17.77 -5.28
N LYS A 152 4.22 -16.77 -6.17
CA LYS A 152 5.49 -16.37 -6.81
C LYS A 152 6.45 -15.68 -5.85
N THR A 153 5.92 -14.91 -4.89
CA THR A 153 6.73 -14.03 -4.03
C THR A 153 7.01 -14.62 -2.64
N PHE A 154 6.22 -15.61 -2.22
CA PHE A 154 6.22 -16.17 -0.86
C PHE A 154 5.95 -15.12 0.24
N VAL A 155 5.42 -13.95 -0.13
CA VAL A 155 5.00 -12.92 0.83
C VAL A 155 3.78 -13.43 1.58
N LYS A 156 3.78 -13.30 2.91
CA LYS A 156 2.60 -13.67 3.69
C LYS A 156 1.60 -12.52 3.62
N PRO A 157 0.29 -12.80 3.51
CA PRO A 157 -0.74 -11.76 3.48
C PRO A 157 -0.59 -10.70 4.58
N LYS A 158 -0.30 -11.14 5.81
CA LYS A 158 -0.08 -10.27 6.99
C LYS A 158 1.10 -9.29 6.88
N ASP A 159 2.02 -9.50 5.93
CA ASP A 159 3.18 -8.63 5.72
C ASP A 159 2.85 -7.50 4.70
N ILE A 160 1.65 -7.50 4.12
CA ILE A 160 1.18 -6.46 3.19
C ILE A 160 0.56 -5.31 3.98
N GLY A 161 1.25 -4.17 4.02
CA GLY A 161 0.76 -3.00 4.75
C GLY A 161 -0.29 -2.15 4.02
N ILE A 162 -0.33 -2.19 2.69
CA ILE A 162 -1.22 -1.37 1.87
C ILE A 162 -1.79 -2.20 0.73
N LEU A 163 -3.12 -2.20 0.62
CA LEU A 163 -3.86 -2.75 -0.52
C LEU A 163 -4.57 -1.62 -1.27
N ILE A 164 -4.32 -1.53 -2.56
CA ILE A 164 -5.03 -0.62 -3.47
C ILE A 164 -5.84 -1.46 -4.43
N VAL A 165 -7.16 -1.24 -4.48
CA VAL A 165 -8.06 -1.90 -5.43
C VAL A 165 -8.72 -0.83 -6.30
N ASN A 166 -8.65 -1.02 -7.61
CA ASN A 166 -9.33 -0.18 -8.59
C ASN A 166 -10.35 -1.01 -9.38
N CYS A 167 -11.53 -0.45 -9.61
CA CYS A 167 -12.55 -1.02 -10.47
C CYS A 167 -13.45 0.10 -10.99
N SER A 168 -13.71 0.13 -12.30
CA SER A 168 -14.63 1.06 -12.94
C SER A 168 -15.97 0.43 -13.34
N LEU A 169 -16.10 -0.89 -13.20
CA LEU A 169 -17.27 -1.64 -13.71
C LEU A 169 -18.45 -1.60 -12.74
N PHE A 170 -18.22 -1.68 -11.43
CA PHE A 170 -19.28 -1.62 -10.42
C PHE A 170 -18.73 -1.37 -9.01
N ASN A 171 -19.59 -0.91 -8.10
CA ASN A 171 -19.25 -0.57 -6.71
C ASN A 171 -20.13 -1.35 -5.73
N PRO A 172 -19.69 -2.53 -5.23
CA PRO A 172 -20.48 -3.31 -4.29
C PRO A 172 -20.38 -2.75 -2.86
N THR A 173 -21.39 -3.06 -2.05
CA THR A 173 -21.29 -3.02 -0.58
C THR A 173 -21.36 -4.45 -0.02
N PRO A 174 -20.37 -4.91 0.78
CA PRO A 174 -19.10 -4.23 1.09
C PRO A 174 -18.20 -4.05 -0.15
N SER A 175 -17.19 -3.17 -0.05
CA SER A 175 -16.31 -2.81 -1.16
C SER A 175 -15.43 -3.98 -1.64
N LEU A 176 -14.85 -3.85 -2.84
CA LEU A 176 -13.92 -4.84 -3.40
C LEU A 176 -12.63 -4.96 -2.56
N SER A 177 -12.13 -3.85 -2.01
CA SER A 177 -11.01 -3.88 -1.07
C SER A 177 -11.35 -4.65 0.21
N ALA A 178 -12.53 -4.40 0.79
CA ALA A 178 -13.00 -5.15 1.95
C ALA A 178 -13.18 -6.64 1.64
N MET A 179 -13.62 -6.98 0.43
CA MET A 179 -13.72 -8.37 -0.02
C MET A 179 -12.34 -9.07 -0.01
N VAL A 180 -11.29 -8.41 -0.51
CA VAL A 180 -9.93 -8.96 -0.52
C VAL A 180 -9.35 -9.06 0.89
N ILE A 181 -9.44 -8.00 1.70
CA ILE A 181 -8.96 -8.00 3.09
C ILE A 181 -9.58 -9.14 3.90
N ASN A 182 -10.90 -9.31 3.80
CA ASN A 182 -11.62 -10.34 4.54
C ASN A 182 -11.27 -11.77 4.09
N HIS A 183 -10.91 -11.94 2.81
CA HIS A 183 -10.54 -13.25 2.26
C HIS A 183 -9.13 -13.66 2.71
N TYR A 184 -8.15 -12.78 2.54
CA TYR A 184 -6.73 -13.07 2.81
C TYR A 184 -6.29 -12.83 4.25
N LYS A 185 -7.16 -12.23 5.08
CA LYS A 185 -6.83 -11.84 6.46
C LYS A 185 -5.60 -10.93 6.50
N LEU A 186 -5.62 -9.93 5.61
CA LEU A 186 -4.68 -8.81 5.61
C LEU A 186 -4.83 -8.00 6.90
#